data_AF-A0A0F9SMH7-F1
#
_entry.id   AF-A0A0F9SMH7-F1
#
_cell.length_a   1.000
_cell.length_b   1.000
_cell.length_c   1.000
_cell.angle_alpha   90.00
_cell.angle_beta   90.00
_cell.angle_gamma   90.00
#
_symmetry.space_group_name_H-M   'P 1'
#
loop_
_entity.id
_entity.type
_entity.pdbx_description
1 polymer ?
#
loop_
_entity_poly.entity_id
_entity_poly.type
_entity_poly.pdbx_seq_one_letter_code
_entity_poly.pdbx_strand_id
1 'polypeptide(L)'
;MSDPWDRQRDENGELEPSLWWIRFDAYRAQSSGRSVAQGYRDWRDAKGYAKLRHSGYPSSWVRASNRWNWKERAEAWDEHRRQLDYIAEQAQHDEMRKRHADIGKALQGVGAKALMRFQRNESAELEPADARLYLKDGIGIERTARGLPVELVALYNMSDEELQKEHECINKTLTGVAPSQDGDRSDNAGEGPDADAAD
;
A
#
# COMPACT_ATOMS: atom_id res chain seq x y z
N MET A 1 7.39 9.06 -31.18
CA MET A 1 6.31 8.08 -31.37
C MET A 1 5.06 8.68 -30.76
N SER A 2 3.89 8.60 -31.41
CA SER A 2 2.64 9.06 -30.79
C SER A 2 2.21 8.04 -29.75
N ASP A 3 1.65 8.50 -28.64
CA ASP A 3 1.15 7.58 -27.62
C ASP A 3 -0.07 6.80 -28.15
N PRO A 4 -0.33 5.58 -27.65
CA PRO A 4 -1.45 4.77 -28.12
C PRO A 4 -2.80 5.51 -28.02
N TRP A 5 -2.99 6.34 -26.99
CA TRP A 5 -4.22 7.10 -26.77
C TRP A 5 -4.34 8.41 -27.57
N ASP A 6 -3.30 8.82 -28.31
CA ASP A 6 -3.35 10.03 -29.13
C ASP A 6 -4.22 9.85 -30.37
N ARG A 7 -4.46 10.95 -31.11
CA ARG A 7 -5.15 10.96 -32.39
C ARG A 7 -4.39 10.11 -33.42
N GLN A 8 -5.03 9.06 -33.94
CA GLN A 8 -4.36 8.04 -34.75
C GLN A 8 -4.50 8.25 -36.27
N ARG A 9 -3.65 7.57 -37.04
CA ARG A 9 -3.87 7.31 -38.46
C ARG A 9 -4.34 5.87 -38.64
N ASP A 10 -5.19 5.64 -39.61
CA ASP A 10 -5.66 4.28 -39.93
C ASP A 10 -4.69 3.55 -40.88
N GLU A 11 -5.08 2.35 -41.30
CA GLU A 11 -4.33 1.50 -42.23
C GLU A 11 -4.05 2.15 -43.60
N ASN A 12 -4.89 3.12 -44.00
CA ASN A 12 -4.75 3.86 -45.25
C ASN A 12 -3.92 5.14 -45.08
N GLY A 13 -3.42 5.40 -43.87
CA GLY A 13 -2.69 6.62 -43.53
C GLY A 13 -3.58 7.85 -43.30
N GLU A 14 -4.91 7.70 -43.33
CA GLU A 14 -5.86 8.78 -43.08
C GLU A 14 -5.84 9.15 -41.59
N LEU A 15 -5.76 10.45 -41.29
CA LEU A 15 -5.78 10.92 -39.91
C LEU A 15 -7.22 10.90 -39.37
N GLU A 16 -7.40 10.39 -38.14
CA GLU A 16 -8.68 10.38 -37.43
C GLU A 16 -9.36 11.74 -37.52
N PRO A 17 -10.56 11.87 -38.12
CA PRO A 17 -11.21 13.17 -38.23
C PRO A 17 -11.43 13.81 -36.85
N SER A 18 -11.26 15.14 -36.73
CA SER A 18 -11.38 15.85 -35.45
C SER A 18 -12.71 15.61 -34.73
N LEU A 19 -13.79 15.42 -35.50
CA LEU A 19 -15.09 15.05 -34.97
C LEU A 19 -15.05 13.74 -34.17
N TRP A 20 -14.37 12.72 -34.68
CA TRP A 20 -14.26 11.42 -34.02
C TRP A 20 -13.30 11.47 -32.84
N TRP A 21 -12.22 12.23 -32.95
CA TRP A 21 -11.32 12.49 -31.83
C TRP A 21 -12.03 13.13 -30.62
N ILE A 22 -12.83 14.18 -30.84
CA ILE A 22 -13.61 14.83 -29.75
C ILE A 22 -14.63 13.85 -29.12
N ARG A 23 -15.18 12.93 -29.91
CA ARG A 23 -16.11 11.91 -29.42
C ARG A 23 -15.40 10.79 -28.67
N PHE A 24 -14.19 10.43 -29.10
CA PHE A 24 -13.31 9.53 -28.38
C PHE A 24 -12.96 10.09 -27.00
N ASP A 25 -12.70 11.40 -26.87
CA ASP A 25 -12.47 12.03 -25.56
C ASP A 25 -13.65 11.81 -24.59
N ALA A 26 -14.88 11.95 -25.07
CA ALA A 26 -16.07 11.65 -24.27
C ALA A 26 -16.20 10.15 -23.92
N TYR A 27 -15.79 9.26 -24.83
CA TYR A 27 -15.73 7.82 -24.56
C TYR A 27 -14.67 7.47 -23.50
N ARG A 28 -13.47 8.03 -23.63
CA ARG A 28 -12.32 7.80 -22.74
C ARG A 28 -12.56 8.31 -21.33
N ALA A 29 -13.25 9.43 -21.17
CA ALA A 29 -13.53 10.07 -19.87
C ALA A 29 -14.42 9.24 -18.92
N GLN A 30 -15.11 8.21 -19.42
CA GLN A 30 -15.88 7.28 -18.59
C GLN A 30 -14.94 6.44 -17.71
N SER A 31 -15.24 6.29 -16.42
CA SER A 31 -14.35 5.63 -15.45
C SER A 31 -14.55 4.12 -15.31
N SER A 32 -15.76 3.58 -15.53
CA SER A 32 -16.04 2.14 -15.46
C SER A 32 -17.21 1.75 -16.36
N GLY A 33 -17.20 0.52 -16.89
CA GLY A 33 -18.28 0.01 -17.73
C GLY A 33 -18.44 0.75 -19.08
N ARG A 34 -17.31 1.18 -19.68
CA ARG A 34 -17.31 1.97 -20.92
C ARG A 34 -18.18 1.34 -22.00
N SER A 35 -19.04 2.16 -22.58
CA SER A 35 -19.84 1.76 -23.74
C SER A 35 -19.95 2.89 -24.74
N VAL A 36 -19.97 2.53 -26.03
CA VAL A 36 -20.18 3.50 -27.12
C VAL A 36 -21.53 4.22 -26.95
N ALA A 37 -22.54 3.50 -26.45
CA ALA A 37 -23.84 4.07 -26.12
C ALA A 37 -23.76 5.16 -25.05
N GLN A 38 -23.00 4.93 -23.97
CA GLN A 38 -22.79 5.93 -22.93
C GLN A 38 -21.96 7.11 -23.45
N GLY A 39 -20.90 6.86 -24.21
CA GLY A 39 -20.07 7.93 -24.77
C GLY A 39 -20.85 8.85 -25.72
N TYR A 40 -21.78 8.27 -26.49
CA TYR A 40 -22.70 9.06 -27.30
C TYR A 40 -23.63 9.93 -26.44
N ARG A 41 -24.20 9.39 -25.36
CA ARG A 41 -25.05 10.15 -24.44
C ARG A 41 -24.29 11.30 -23.80
N ASP A 42 -23.11 11.02 -23.25
CA ASP A 42 -22.25 12.03 -22.60
C ASP A 42 -21.89 13.15 -23.57
N TRP A 43 -21.46 12.80 -24.79
CA TRP A 43 -21.15 13.78 -25.84
C TRP A 43 -22.38 14.60 -26.27
N ARG A 44 -23.54 13.95 -26.45
CA ARG A 44 -24.79 14.61 -26.86
C ARG A 44 -25.24 15.60 -25.80
N ASP A 45 -25.19 15.21 -24.54
CA ASP A 45 -25.65 16.01 -23.42
C ASP A 45 -24.69 17.21 -23.21
N ALA A 46 -23.37 17.00 -23.31
CA ALA A 46 -22.37 18.06 -23.29
C ALA A 46 -22.52 19.09 -24.44
N LYS A 47 -23.10 18.69 -25.58
CA LYS A 47 -23.40 19.60 -26.70
C LYS A 47 -24.77 20.25 -26.63
N GLY A 48 -25.56 20.00 -25.58
CA GLY A 48 -26.89 20.58 -25.42
C GLY A 48 -27.96 19.97 -26.34
N TYR A 49 -27.68 18.81 -26.96
CA TYR A 49 -28.61 18.12 -27.86
C TYR A 49 -29.56 17.16 -27.14
N ALA A 50 -29.75 17.33 -25.83
CA ALA A 50 -30.58 16.47 -24.97
C ALA A 50 -32.04 16.34 -25.45
N LYS A 51 -32.54 17.28 -26.26
CA LYS A 51 -33.91 17.28 -26.81
C LYS A 51 -34.10 16.33 -28.01
N LEU A 52 -33.02 15.76 -28.57
CA LEU A 52 -33.12 14.81 -29.68
C LEU A 52 -33.53 13.42 -29.14
N ARG A 53 -34.83 13.11 -29.27
CA ARG A 53 -35.52 11.88 -28.83
C ARG A 53 -35.15 10.62 -29.62
N HIS A 54 -33.90 10.42 -30.00
CA HIS A 54 -33.51 9.14 -30.61
C HIS A 54 -33.23 8.09 -29.53
N SER A 55 -34.05 7.04 -29.52
CA SER A 55 -33.80 5.82 -28.76
C SER A 55 -32.65 5.07 -29.43
N GLY A 56 -31.42 5.38 -29.01
CA GLY A 56 -30.20 4.71 -29.51
C GLY A 56 -29.12 5.67 -29.97
N TYR A 57 -27.96 5.11 -30.30
CA TYR A 57 -26.81 5.82 -30.82
C TYR A 57 -26.56 5.44 -32.29
N PRO A 58 -26.06 6.36 -33.14
CA PRO A 58 -25.88 6.07 -34.57
C PRO A 58 -24.89 4.93 -34.82
N SER A 59 -25.14 4.09 -35.82
CA SER A 59 -24.21 3.01 -36.24
C SER A 59 -22.83 3.53 -36.69
N SER A 60 -22.75 4.81 -37.06
CA SER A 60 -21.47 5.49 -37.34
C SER A 60 -20.55 5.55 -36.11
N TRP A 61 -21.09 5.61 -34.89
CA TRP A 61 -20.28 5.56 -33.66
C TRP A 61 -19.68 4.18 -33.43
N VAL A 62 -20.42 3.09 -33.69
CA VAL A 62 -19.86 1.72 -33.61
C VAL A 62 -18.71 1.57 -34.62
N ARG A 63 -18.94 1.98 -35.86
CA ARG A 63 -17.92 1.90 -36.92
C ARG A 63 -16.68 2.74 -36.59
N ALA A 64 -16.87 3.94 -36.07
CA ALA A 64 -15.76 4.80 -35.66
C ALA A 64 -15.00 4.20 -34.47
N SER A 65 -15.72 3.70 -33.46
CA SER A 65 -15.11 3.07 -32.28
C SER A 65 -14.22 1.89 -32.67
N ASN A 66 -14.66 1.06 -33.63
CA ASN A 66 -13.88 -0.07 -34.11
C ASN A 66 -12.73 0.38 -35.01
N ARG A 67 -12.97 1.27 -35.99
CA ARG A 67 -11.93 1.74 -36.92
C ARG A 67 -10.78 2.42 -36.19
N TRP A 68 -11.07 3.15 -35.12
CA TRP A 68 -10.09 3.91 -34.36
C TRP A 68 -9.75 3.28 -33.00
N ASN A 69 -10.04 1.98 -32.81
CA ASN A 69 -9.66 1.18 -31.64
C ASN A 69 -9.89 1.88 -30.29
N TRP A 70 -11.08 2.46 -30.11
CA TRP A 70 -11.36 3.30 -28.94
C TRP A 70 -11.17 2.55 -27.61
N LYS A 71 -11.49 1.26 -27.59
CA LYS A 71 -11.39 0.44 -26.37
C LYS A 71 -9.94 0.31 -25.94
N GLU A 72 -9.08 -0.17 -26.82
CA GLU A 72 -7.66 -0.43 -26.57
C GLU A 72 -6.93 0.86 -26.18
N ARG A 73 -7.29 1.97 -26.84
CA ARG A 73 -6.73 3.30 -26.54
C ARG A 73 -7.15 3.82 -25.17
N ALA A 74 -8.41 3.64 -24.80
CA ALA A 74 -8.90 4.01 -23.49
C ALA A 74 -8.26 3.17 -22.39
N GLU A 75 -8.07 1.87 -22.61
CA GLU A 75 -7.37 0.97 -21.68
C GLU A 75 -5.89 1.37 -21.50
N ALA A 76 -5.19 1.71 -22.60
CA ALA A 76 -3.82 2.21 -22.52
C ALA A 76 -3.73 3.53 -21.73
N TRP A 77 -4.71 4.43 -21.91
CA TRP A 77 -4.79 5.67 -21.14
C TRP A 77 -5.03 5.40 -19.65
N ASP A 78 -5.88 4.44 -19.31
CA ASP A 78 -6.15 4.09 -17.91
C ASP A 78 -4.92 3.52 -17.22
N GLU A 79 -4.14 2.69 -17.91
CA GLU A 79 -2.87 2.19 -17.39
C GLU A 79 -1.90 3.34 -17.13
N HIS A 80 -1.76 4.25 -18.09
CA HIS A 80 -0.92 5.44 -17.91
C HIS A 80 -1.39 6.31 -16.73
N ARG A 81 -2.71 6.51 -16.57
CA ARG A 81 -3.29 7.23 -15.44
C ARG A 81 -3.02 6.52 -14.11
N ARG A 82 -3.19 5.21 -14.04
CA ARG A 82 -2.84 4.42 -12.84
C ARG A 82 -1.37 4.56 -12.47
N GLN A 83 -0.48 4.54 -13.46
CA GLN A 83 0.94 4.74 -13.22
C GLN A 83 1.25 6.15 -12.68
N LEU A 84 0.62 7.19 -13.24
CA LEU A 84 0.78 8.56 -12.74
C LEU A 84 0.25 8.72 -11.32
N ASP A 85 -0.93 8.17 -11.04
CA ASP A 85 -1.55 8.24 -9.73
C ASP A 85 -0.71 7.47 -8.69
N TYR A 86 -0.15 6.31 -9.07
CA TYR A 86 0.81 5.57 -8.23
C TYR A 86 2.08 6.39 -7.93
N ILE A 87 2.68 7.04 -8.93
CA ILE A 87 3.87 7.89 -8.73
C ILE A 87 3.54 9.06 -7.79
N ALA A 88 2.38 9.69 -7.97
CA ALA A 88 1.95 10.80 -7.12
C ALA A 88 1.72 10.35 -5.67
N GLU A 89 1.09 9.19 -5.47
CA GLU A 89 0.90 8.60 -4.14
C GLU A 89 2.23 8.25 -3.47
N GLN A 90 3.17 7.63 -4.20
CA GLN A 90 4.51 7.36 -3.68
C GLN A 90 5.25 8.65 -3.27
N ALA A 91 5.16 9.71 -4.08
CA ALA A 91 5.76 10.99 -3.75
C ALA A 91 5.17 11.60 -2.47
N GLN A 92 3.85 11.51 -2.27
CA GLN A 92 3.18 11.96 -1.04
C GLN A 92 3.63 11.15 0.18
N HIS A 93 3.75 9.83 0.04
CA HIS A 93 4.26 8.96 1.10
C HIS A 93 5.71 9.27 1.45
N ASP A 94 6.57 9.50 0.46
CA ASP A 94 7.98 9.83 0.69
C ASP A 94 8.13 11.20 1.35
N GLU A 95 7.33 12.19 0.95
CA GLU A 95 7.31 13.49 1.62
C GLU A 95 6.87 13.36 3.08
N MET A 96 5.81 12.61 3.35
CA MET A 96 5.34 12.36 4.71
C MET A 96 6.40 11.65 5.55
N ARG A 97 7.04 10.59 5.02
CA ARG A 97 8.13 9.88 5.68
C ARG A 97 9.29 10.82 6.01
N LYS A 98 9.68 11.68 5.06
CA LYS A 98 10.74 12.68 5.29
C LYS A 98 10.36 13.62 6.44
N ARG A 99 9.16 14.19 6.42
CA ARG A 99 8.68 15.09 7.50
C ARG A 99 8.69 14.39 8.86
N HIS A 100 8.21 13.16 8.94
CA HIS A 100 8.24 12.39 10.20
C HIS A 100 9.67 12.12 10.66
N ALA A 101 10.57 11.75 9.77
CA ALA A 101 11.98 11.55 10.12
C ALA A 101 12.63 12.83 10.66
N ASP A 102 12.33 13.99 10.05
CA ASP A 102 12.86 15.28 10.49
C ASP A 102 12.28 15.69 11.87
N ILE A 103 11.00 15.43 12.12
CA ILE A 103 10.39 15.59 13.45
C ILE A 103 11.10 14.70 14.48
N GLY A 104 11.29 13.42 14.17
CA GLY A 104 11.99 12.49 15.06
C GLY A 104 13.39 12.95 15.43
N LYS A 105 14.17 13.44 14.44
CA LYS A 105 15.50 14.04 14.68
C LYS A 105 15.44 15.28 15.56
N ALA A 106 14.44 16.15 15.36
CA ALA A 106 14.29 17.35 16.16
C ALA A 106 14.01 17.01 17.63
N LEU A 107 13.11 16.06 17.90
CA LEU A 107 12.85 15.56 19.26
C LEU A 107 14.11 14.98 19.91
N GLN A 108 14.88 14.19 19.17
CA GLN A 108 16.15 13.66 19.66
C GLN A 108 17.14 14.76 20.02
N GLY A 109 17.24 15.80 19.19
CA GLY A 109 18.10 16.96 19.46
C GLY A 109 17.72 17.71 20.74
N VAL A 110 16.42 17.88 20.99
CA VAL A 110 15.90 18.50 22.22
C VAL A 110 16.28 17.67 23.45
N GLY A 111 15.98 16.37 23.44
CA GLY A 111 16.29 15.49 24.57
C GLY A 111 17.80 15.35 24.80
N ALA A 112 18.61 15.20 23.75
CA ALA A 112 20.07 15.12 23.86
C ALA A 112 20.67 16.41 24.44
N LYS A 113 20.21 17.58 23.99
CA LYS A 113 20.68 18.88 24.50
C LYS A 113 20.36 19.04 25.99
N ALA A 114 19.16 18.65 26.43
CA ALA A 114 18.79 18.69 27.84
C ALA A 114 19.67 17.76 28.69
N LEU A 115 19.90 16.51 28.26
CA LEU A 115 20.79 15.58 28.96
C LEU A 115 22.24 16.07 29.05
N MET A 116 22.78 16.68 27.98
CA MET A 116 24.13 17.26 28.02
C MET A 116 24.26 18.40 29.04
N ARG A 117 23.22 19.22 29.21
CA ARG A 117 23.20 20.27 30.24
C ARG A 117 23.18 19.68 31.64
N PHE A 118 22.36 18.66 31.88
CA PHE A 118 22.36 17.93 33.14
C PHE A 118 23.73 17.35 33.49
N GLN A 119 24.40 16.73 32.52
CA GLN A 119 25.75 16.17 32.71
C GLN A 119 26.78 17.25 33.14
N ARG A 120 26.57 18.50 32.73
CA ARG A 120 27.43 19.65 33.07
C ARG A 120 26.96 20.39 34.32
N ASN A 121 25.94 19.88 35.03
CA ASN A 121 25.27 20.56 36.14
C ASN A 121 24.72 21.96 35.75
N GLU A 122 24.34 22.15 34.49
CA GLU A 122 23.70 23.35 33.99
C GLU A 122 22.17 23.24 34.11
N SER A 123 21.47 24.37 34.27
CA SER A 123 20.01 24.41 34.25
C SER A 123 19.47 24.07 32.85
N ALA A 124 18.51 23.15 32.79
CA ALA A 124 17.82 22.73 31.58
C ALA A 124 16.34 23.08 31.67
N GLU A 125 15.70 23.26 30.50
CA GLU A 125 14.26 23.55 30.40
C GLU A 125 13.37 22.31 30.62
N LEU A 126 13.96 21.11 30.48
CA LEU A 126 13.29 19.82 30.66
C LEU A 126 13.95 19.08 31.81
N GLU A 127 13.18 18.31 32.59
CA GLU A 127 13.72 17.36 33.57
C GLU A 127 14.39 16.15 32.88
N PRO A 128 15.30 15.41 33.55
CA PRO A 128 16.01 14.29 32.92
C PRO A 128 15.06 13.18 32.43
N ALA A 129 13.95 12.95 33.13
CA ALA A 129 12.94 11.97 32.74
C ALA A 129 12.23 12.36 31.44
N ASP A 130 11.91 13.65 31.28
CA ASP A 130 11.30 14.20 30.07
C ASP A 130 12.31 14.18 28.92
N ALA A 131 13.55 14.60 29.16
CA ALA A 131 14.61 14.56 28.15
C ALA A 131 14.80 13.14 27.56
N ARG A 132 14.72 12.10 28.40
CA ARG A 132 14.73 10.70 27.97
C ARG A 132 13.50 10.33 27.13
N LEU A 133 12.31 10.83 27.49
CA LEU A 133 11.08 10.59 26.74
C LEU A 133 11.18 11.18 25.32
N TYR A 134 11.63 12.43 25.19
CA TYR A 134 11.84 13.07 23.88
C TYR A 134 12.80 12.27 23.00
N LEU A 135 13.88 11.72 23.58
CA LEU A 135 14.81 10.84 22.85
C LEU A 135 14.13 9.54 22.41
N LYS A 136 13.42 8.86 23.32
CA LYS A 136 12.74 7.60 23.01
C LYS A 136 11.71 7.79 21.89
N ASP A 137 10.86 8.80 22.00
CA ASP A 137 9.80 9.08 21.04
C ASP A 137 10.39 9.54 19.71
N GLY A 138 11.39 10.41 19.73
CA GLY A 138 12.09 10.86 18.53
C GLY A 138 12.77 9.71 17.77
N ILE A 139 13.38 8.75 18.47
CA ILE A 139 13.94 7.53 17.87
C ILE A 139 12.82 6.67 17.28
N GLY A 140 11.72 6.49 18.00
CA GLY A 140 10.56 5.72 17.54
C GLY A 140 9.99 6.27 16.24
N ILE A 141 9.69 7.58 16.20
CA ILE A 141 9.15 8.28 15.03
C ILE A 141 10.10 8.16 13.84
N GLU A 142 11.40 8.40 14.04
CA GLU A 142 12.39 8.35 12.96
C GLU A 142 12.56 6.94 12.38
N ARG A 143 12.52 5.91 13.23
CA ARG A 143 12.59 4.50 12.79
C ARG A 143 11.37 4.11 11.97
N THR A 144 10.17 4.40 12.47
CA THR A 144 8.91 4.13 11.75
C THR A 144 8.89 4.85 10.40
N ALA A 145 9.31 6.11 10.37
CA ALA A 145 9.36 6.91 9.14
C ALA A 145 10.32 6.33 8.08
N ARG A 146 11.37 5.62 8.50
CA ARG A 146 12.32 4.92 7.61
C ARG A 146 11.89 3.51 7.22
N GLY A 147 10.70 3.07 7.66
CA GLY A 147 10.24 1.71 7.43
C GLY A 147 11.00 0.67 8.25
N LEU A 148 11.65 1.07 9.34
CA LEU A 148 12.19 0.12 10.31
C LEU A 148 11.05 -0.27 11.27
N PRO A 149 10.67 -1.55 11.34
CA PRO A 149 9.61 -2.00 12.26
C PRO A 149 9.97 -1.63 13.70
N VAL A 150 9.02 -0.99 14.40
CA VAL A 150 9.17 -0.67 15.83
C VAL A 150 9.19 -1.96 16.64
N GLU A 151 8.50 -2.98 16.15
CA GLU A 151 8.36 -4.31 16.72
C GLU A 151 9.69 -5.05 16.79
N LEU A 152 10.63 -4.78 15.87
CA LEU A 152 11.98 -5.36 15.97
C LEU A 152 12.67 -4.91 17.26
N VAL A 153 12.47 -3.68 17.73
CA VAL A 153 13.06 -3.23 19.01
C VAL A 153 12.44 -3.97 20.19
N ALA A 154 11.14 -4.26 20.13
CA ALA A 154 10.49 -5.08 21.15
C ALA A 154 11.06 -6.50 21.15
N LEU A 155 11.19 -7.13 19.98
CA LEU A 155 11.78 -8.45 19.83
C LEU A 155 13.25 -8.52 20.28
N TYR A 156 14.07 -7.51 19.96
CA TYR A 156 15.49 -7.47 20.38
C TYR A 156 15.68 -7.30 21.89
N ASN A 157 14.68 -6.79 22.61
CA ASN A 157 14.73 -6.59 24.06
C ASN A 157 13.97 -7.68 24.83
N MET A 158 13.30 -8.59 24.14
CA MET A 158 12.72 -9.79 24.74
C MET A 158 13.85 -10.77 25.05
N SER A 159 13.78 -11.43 26.20
CA SER A 159 14.61 -12.61 26.45
C SER A 159 14.23 -13.74 25.47
N ASP A 160 15.11 -14.73 25.30
CA ASP A 160 14.81 -15.89 24.45
C ASP A 160 13.49 -16.58 24.86
N GLU A 161 13.19 -16.62 26.16
CA GLU A 161 11.94 -17.17 26.71
C GLU A 161 10.70 -16.32 26.37
N GLU A 162 10.83 -14.99 26.39
CA GLU A 162 9.75 -14.07 26.01
C GLU A 162 9.48 -14.14 24.50
N LEU A 163 10.55 -14.24 23.71
CA LEU A 163 10.48 -14.40 22.26
C LEU A 163 9.78 -15.72 21.88
N GLN A 164 10.08 -16.81 22.60
CA GLN A 164 9.46 -18.12 22.38
C GLN A 164 7.96 -18.09 22.69
N LYS A 165 7.56 -17.44 23.79
CA LYS A 165 6.14 -17.27 24.15
C LYS A 165 5.37 -16.43 23.14
N GLU A 166 5.97 -15.35 22.66
CA GLU A 166 5.33 -14.50 21.64
C GLU A 166 5.15 -15.26 20.32
N HIS A 167 6.17 -16.04 19.92
CA HIS A 167 6.10 -16.90 18.73
C HIS A 167 5.02 -17.99 18.88
N GLU A 168 4.91 -18.64 20.04
CA GLU A 168 3.85 -19.61 20.33
C GLU A 168 2.46 -18.97 20.28
N CYS A 169 2.31 -17.75 20.82
CA CYS A 169 1.07 -17.00 20.79
C CYS A 169 0.64 -16.68 19.35
N ILE A 170 1.55 -16.12 18.55
CA ILE A 170 1.31 -15.79 17.14
C ILE A 170 0.95 -17.04 16.33
N ASN A 171 1.68 -18.15 16.51
CA ASN A 171 1.39 -19.40 15.83
C ASN A 171 0.01 -19.94 16.21
N LYS A 172 -0.37 -19.87 17.49
CA LYS A 172 -1.69 -20.28 17.96
C LYS A 172 -2.80 -19.42 17.34
N THR A 173 -2.57 -18.12 17.19
CA THR A 173 -3.52 -17.19 16.54
C THR A 173 -3.63 -17.42 15.03
N LEU A 174 -2.52 -17.70 14.34
CA LEU A 174 -2.48 -17.88 12.88
C LEU A 174 -2.96 -19.26 12.43
N THR A 175 -2.69 -20.30 13.22
CA THR A 175 -3.03 -21.70 12.87
C THR A 175 -4.34 -22.16 13.48
N GLY A 176 -4.85 -21.47 14.51
CA GLY A 176 -6.07 -21.87 15.23
C GLY A 176 -5.94 -23.18 16.01
N VAL A 177 -4.74 -23.78 16.09
CA VAL A 177 -4.48 -25.06 16.74
C VAL A 177 -3.61 -24.81 17.99
N ALA A 178 -4.07 -25.28 19.14
CA ALA A 178 -3.30 -25.23 20.38
C ALA A 178 -2.06 -26.14 20.28
N PRO A 179 -0.92 -25.78 20.92
CA PRO A 179 0.28 -26.61 20.86
C PRO A 179 0.00 -27.99 21.45
N SER A 180 0.30 -29.03 20.67
CA SER A 180 0.23 -30.43 21.08
C SER A 180 1.17 -30.65 22.27
N GLN A 181 0.60 -30.97 23.43
CA GLN A 181 1.33 -31.56 24.54
C GLN A 181 1.68 -33.01 24.19
N ASP A 182 2.73 -33.22 23.41
CA ASP A 182 3.34 -34.55 23.28
C ASP A 182 4.80 -34.44 23.74
N GLY A 183 4.93 -34.50 25.05
CA GLY A 183 6.20 -34.52 25.77
C GLY A 183 6.06 -35.27 27.08
N ASP A 184 5.31 -36.38 27.09
CA ASP A 184 5.39 -37.35 28.19
C ASP A 184 5.24 -38.78 27.67
N ARG A 185 6.33 -39.27 27.08
CA ARG A 185 6.61 -40.71 27.01
C ARG A 185 8.03 -40.90 27.52
N SER A 186 8.20 -40.75 28.83
CA SER A 186 9.32 -41.42 29.51
C SER A 186 8.91 -42.86 29.79
N ASP A 187 9.51 -43.76 29.03
CA ASP A 187 10.01 -45.08 29.44
C ASP A 187 9.48 -45.63 30.77
N ASN A 188 8.50 -46.55 30.71
CA ASN A 188 8.35 -47.55 31.75
C ASN A 188 8.95 -48.86 31.23
N ALA A 189 10.19 -49.11 31.66
CA ALA A 189 10.94 -50.31 31.41
C ALA A 189 10.22 -51.52 32.03
N GLY A 190 10.29 -52.65 31.33
CA GLY A 190 9.59 -53.88 31.68
C GLY A 190 9.97 -54.42 33.05
N GLU A 191 8.96 -54.65 33.88
CA GLU A 191 9.02 -55.60 34.99
C GLU A 191 9.12 -57.01 34.41
N GLY A 192 10.30 -57.62 34.55
CA GLY A 192 10.50 -59.05 34.40
C GLY A 192 9.97 -59.80 35.62
N PRO A 193 9.46 -61.03 35.46
CA PRO A 193 8.84 -61.78 36.54
C PRO A 193 9.86 -62.33 37.54
N ASP A 194 9.52 -62.23 38.83
CA ASP A 194 10.17 -62.85 39.99
C ASP A 194 10.30 -64.37 39.84
N ALA A 195 11.49 -64.90 40.15
CA ALA A 195 11.64 -66.22 40.79
C ALA A 195 13.01 -66.36 41.48
N ASP A 196 12.91 -66.50 42.80
CA ASP A 196 13.73 -67.31 43.71
C ASP A 196 15.19 -66.91 44.03
N ALA A 197 15.33 -66.40 45.26
CA ALA A 197 16.53 -66.51 46.08
C ALA A 197 16.32 -67.52 47.22
N ALA A 198 17.08 -68.61 47.15
CA ALA A 198 17.81 -69.31 48.21
C ALA A 198 17.12 -69.90 49.46
N ASP A 199 17.53 -71.15 49.69
CA ASP A 199 17.66 -71.96 50.93
C ASP A 199 16.44 -72.73 51.46
#